data_AF-A0A2U0I3L7-F1
#
_entry.id   AF-A0A2U0I3L7-F1
#
_cell.length_a   1.000
_cell.length_b   1.000
_cell.length_c   1.000
_cell.angle_alpha   90.00
_cell.angle_beta   90.00
_cell.angle_gamma   90.00
#
_symmetry.space_group_name_H-M   'P 1'
#
loop_
_entity.id
_entity.type
_entity.pdbx_description
1 polymer ?
#
loop_
_entity_poly.entity_id
_entity_poly.type
_entity_poly.pdbx_seq_one_letter_code
_entity_poly.pdbx_strand_id
1 'polypeptide(L)'
;MDSKEKRKYERARKKVEEIKGFYTHLSIYLVINGLMLVAATGVFQDSFMPIHFPDWSYFTTPVFWGLAVFIHWFYVFRSPINPFKNWEERKIKQFMEEEENEFRNNSSSF
;
A
#
# COMPACT_ATOMS: atom_id res chain seq x y z
N MET A 1 -20.97 -14.51 21.73
CA MET A 1 -20.01 -14.27 20.63
C MET A 1 -18.68 -13.94 21.27
N ASP A 2 -17.69 -14.82 21.10
CA ASP A 2 -16.41 -14.74 21.80
C ASP A 2 -15.63 -13.45 21.45
N SER A 3 -14.95 -12.88 22.43
CA SER A 3 -14.22 -11.61 22.28
C SER A 3 -13.12 -11.68 21.20
N LYS A 4 -12.55 -12.86 20.93
CA LYS A 4 -11.55 -13.04 19.87
C LYS A 4 -12.19 -13.05 18.49
N GLU A 5 -13.38 -13.60 18.34
CA GLU A 5 -14.10 -13.60 17.06
C GLU A 5 -14.53 -12.21 16.64
N LYS A 6 -15.02 -11.40 17.59
CA LYS A 6 -15.37 -9.99 17.33
C LYS A 6 -14.15 -9.18 16.86
N ARG A 7 -12.99 -9.37 17.49
CA ARG A 7 -11.73 -8.71 17.09
C ARG A 7 -11.21 -9.16 15.72
N LYS A 8 -11.37 -10.44 15.36
CA LYS A 8 -11.03 -10.95 14.03
C LYS A 8 -11.94 -10.36 12.95
N TYR A 9 -13.25 -10.35 13.22
CA TYR A 9 -14.25 -9.80 12.31
C TYR A 9 -14.02 -8.30 12.05
N GLU A 10 -13.78 -7.50 13.10
CA GLU A 10 -13.51 -6.07 12.95
C GLU A 10 -12.24 -5.79 12.12
N ARG A 11 -11.16 -6.56 12.30
CA ARG A 11 -9.95 -6.42 11.45
C ARG A 11 -10.21 -6.78 10.00
N ALA A 12 -10.97 -7.85 9.75
CA ALA A 12 -11.33 -8.26 8.40
C ALA A 12 -12.20 -7.18 7.72
N ARG A 13 -13.19 -6.64 8.45
CA ARG A 13 -14.06 -5.56 7.96
C ARG A 13 -13.26 -4.30 7.61
N LYS A 14 -12.37 -3.85 8.49
CA LYS A 14 -11.52 -2.66 8.24
C LYS A 14 -10.69 -2.80 6.97
N LYS A 15 -10.10 -3.98 6.75
CA LYS A 15 -9.36 -4.29 5.52
C LYS A 15 -10.22 -4.22 4.27
N VAL A 16 -11.44 -4.74 4.31
CA VAL A 16 -12.37 -4.68 3.15
C VAL A 16 -12.74 -3.24 2.83
N GLU A 17 -12.94 -2.41 3.86
CA GLU A 17 -13.27 -1.00 3.72
C GLU A 17 -12.11 -0.19 3.11
N GLU A 18 -10.88 -0.43 3.57
CA GLU A 18 -9.65 0.16 2.99
C GLU A 18 -9.46 -0.26 1.52
N ILE A 19 -9.68 -1.54 1.20
CA ILE A 19 -9.60 -2.05 -0.18
C ILE A 19 -10.65 -1.38 -1.07
N LYS A 20 -11.90 -1.25 -0.61
CA LYS A 20 -12.95 -0.54 -1.35
C LYS A 20 -12.57 0.92 -1.62
N GLY A 21 -12.04 1.62 -0.60
CA GLY A 21 -11.57 3.01 -0.75
C GLY A 21 -10.48 3.15 -1.81
N PHE A 22 -9.52 2.23 -1.82
CA PHE A 22 -8.46 2.17 -2.83
C PHE A 22 -9.02 1.99 -4.25
N TYR A 23 -9.92 1.02 -4.46
CA TYR A 23 -10.49 0.77 -5.79
C TYR A 23 -11.24 1.99 -6.34
N THR A 24 -11.96 2.74 -5.51
CA THR A 24 -12.62 3.98 -5.94
C THR A 24 -11.62 5.00 -6.47
N HIS A 25 -10.51 5.23 -5.75
CA HIS A 25 -9.47 6.17 -6.17
C HIS A 25 -8.75 5.70 -7.44
N LEU A 26 -8.43 4.41 -7.52
CA LEU A 26 -7.82 3.81 -8.71
C LEU A 26 -8.74 3.92 -9.94
N SER A 27 -10.04 3.67 -9.77
CA SER A 27 -11.03 3.78 -10.85
C SER A 27 -11.09 5.20 -11.40
N ILE A 28 -11.17 6.21 -10.52
CA ILE A 28 -11.17 7.62 -10.90
C ILE A 28 -9.86 7.99 -11.61
N TYR A 29 -8.72 7.54 -11.08
CA TYR A 29 -7.42 7.76 -11.70
C TYR A 29 -7.36 7.19 -13.12
N LEU A 30 -7.77 5.93 -13.32
CA LEU A 30 -7.78 5.29 -14.64
C LEU A 30 -8.72 5.99 -15.62
N VAL A 31 -9.90 6.41 -15.18
CA VAL A 31 -10.87 7.13 -16.02
C VAL A 31 -10.32 8.48 -16.45
N ILE A 32 -9.76 9.28 -15.52
CA ILE A 32 -9.21 10.60 -15.84
C ILE A 32 -7.98 10.47 -16.75
N ASN A 33 -7.07 9.55 -16.44
CA ASN A 33 -5.88 9.32 -17.27
C ASN A 33 -6.24 8.76 -18.66
N GLY A 34 -7.21 7.85 -18.73
CA GLY A 34 -7.73 7.33 -20.00
C GLY A 34 -8.35 8.43 -20.85
N LEU A 35 -9.18 9.29 -20.25
CA LEU A 35 -9.75 10.46 -20.94
C LEU A 35 -8.68 11.45 -21.39
N MET A 36 -7.66 11.69 -20.56
CA MET A 36 -6.53 12.58 -20.90
C MET A 36 -5.69 12.01 -22.06
N LEU A 37 -5.46 10.68 -22.08
CA LEU A 37 -4.76 10.00 -23.18
C LEU A 37 -5.56 10.08 -24.48
N VAL A 38 -6.88 9.81 -24.44
CA VAL A 38 -7.76 9.94 -25.60
C VAL A 38 -7.81 11.39 -26.09
N ALA A 39 -7.85 12.36 -25.17
CA ALA A 39 -7.79 13.77 -25.54
C ALA A 39 -6.46 14.13 -26.22
N ALA A 40 -5.35 13.56 -25.75
CA ALA A 40 -4.03 13.74 -26.35
C ALA A 40 -3.87 13.07 -27.73
N THR A 41 -4.64 12.03 -28.05
CA THR A 41 -4.64 11.40 -29.40
C THR A 41 -5.27 12.25 -30.51
N GLY A 42 -5.70 13.48 -30.20
CA GLY A 42 -6.10 14.46 -31.22
C GLY A 42 -7.58 14.51 -31.54
N VAL A 43 -8.43 13.75 -30.84
CA VAL A 43 -9.90 13.78 -31.04
C VAL A 43 -10.52 15.16 -30.78
N PHE A 44 -9.84 16.00 -29.98
CA PHE A 44 -10.27 17.37 -29.66
C PHE A 44 -9.47 18.47 -30.36
N GLN A 45 -8.59 18.13 -31.32
CA GLN A 45 -7.77 19.13 -32.03
C GLN A 45 -8.59 20.21 -32.74
N ASP A 46 -9.83 19.91 -33.13
CA ASP A 46 -10.65 20.83 -33.93
C ASP A 46 -11.50 21.82 -33.13
N SER A 47 -11.60 21.72 -31.80
CA SER A 47 -12.67 22.44 -31.10
C SER A 47 -12.28 23.56 -30.15
N PHE A 48 -11.37 23.44 -29.17
CA PHE A 48 -11.25 24.55 -28.21
C PHE A 48 -9.85 24.78 -27.62
N MET A 49 -9.33 25.96 -27.97
CA MET A 49 -8.23 26.73 -27.37
C MET A 49 -6.80 26.22 -27.65
N PRO A 50 -5.93 27.05 -28.25
CA PRO A 50 -4.49 26.80 -28.29
C PRO A 50 -3.91 27.09 -26.91
N ILE A 51 -4.25 26.24 -25.92
CA ILE A 51 -3.53 26.25 -24.66
C ILE A 51 -2.25 25.48 -24.94
N HIS A 52 -1.17 26.21 -25.16
CA HIS A 52 0.19 25.68 -25.19
C HIS A 52 0.55 25.14 -23.80
N PHE A 53 -0.09 24.04 -23.38
CA PHE A 53 0.44 23.24 -22.28
C PHE A 53 1.75 22.64 -22.78
N PRO A 54 2.87 22.80 -22.07
CA PRO A 54 4.09 22.08 -22.41
C PRO A 54 3.77 20.60 -22.49
N ASP A 55 4.19 19.90 -23.55
CA ASP A 55 3.89 18.48 -23.75
C ASP A 55 4.23 17.63 -22.51
N TRP A 56 5.19 18.09 -21.70
CA TRP A 56 5.56 17.50 -20.41
C TRP A 56 4.42 17.46 -19.38
N SER A 57 3.54 18.47 -19.31
CA SER A 57 2.46 18.58 -18.31
C SER A 57 1.45 17.43 -18.40
N TYR A 58 1.26 16.86 -19.60
CA TYR A 58 0.46 15.65 -19.81
C TYR A 58 1.09 14.41 -19.20
N PHE A 59 2.40 14.40 -18.95
CA PHE A 59 3.12 13.28 -18.34
C PHE A 59 3.39 13.50 -16.85
N THR A 60 3.68 14.74 -16.41
CA THR A 60 3.98 15.01 -14.99
C THR A 60 2.77 14.83 -14.08
N THR A 61 1.57 15.24 -14.52
CA THR A 61 0.36 15.13 -13.69
C THR A 61 -0.03 13.66 -13.45
N PRO A 62 -0.09 12.79 -14.48
CA PRO A 62 -0.26 11.35 -14.30
C PRO A 62 0.81 10.70 -13.44
N VAL A 63 2.07 11.10 -13.57
CA VAL A 63 3.19 10.50 -12.84
C VAL A 63 3.11 10.81 -11.35
N PHE A 64 2.84 12.06 -10.97
CA PHE A 64 2.68 12.43 -9.56
C PHE A 64 1.47 11.76 -8.92
N TRP A 65 0.32 11.78 -9.61
CA TRP A 65 -0.89 11.12 -9.12
C TRP A 65 -0.75 9.60 -9.13
N GLY A 66 -0.06 9.04 -10.12
CA GLY A 66 0.25 7.62 -10.21
C GLY A 66 1.13 7.16 -9.05
N LEU A 67 2.11 7.99 -8.66
CA LEU A 67 2.93 7.74 -7.47
C LEU A 67 2.09 7.77 -6.19
N ALA A 68 1.18 8.73 -6.05
CA ALA A 68 0.26 8.79 -4.90
C ALA A 68 -0.65 7.56 -4.81
N VAL A 69 -1.22 7.11 -5.94
CA VAL A 69 -2.02 5.88 -6.03
C VAL A 69 -1.17 4.65 -5.73
N PHE A 70 0.08 4.60 -6.22
CA PHE A 70 1.01 3.50 -5.95
C PHE A 70 1.37 3.39 -4.46
N ILE A 71 1.62 4.52 -3.79
CA ILE A 71 1.84 4.56 -2.34
C ILE A 71 0.58 4.10 -1.59
N HIS A 72 -0.60 4.55 -2.01
CA HIS A 72 -1.86 4.12 -1.39
C HIS A 72 -2.13 2.63 -1.61
N TRP A 73 -1.83 2.11 -2.80
CA TRP A 73 -1.85 0.67 -3.10
C TRP A 73 -0.94 -0.09 -2.15
N PHE A 74 0.32 0.34 -2.03
CA PHE A 74 1.29 -0.29 -1.13
C PHE A 74 0.81 -0.28 0.33
N TYR A 75 0.15 0.80 0.77
CA TYR A 75 -0.42 0.91 2.12
C TYR A 75 -1.62 -0.03 2.34
N VAL A 76 -2.59 -0.05 1.42
CA VAL A 76 -3.82 -0.85 1.54
C VAL A 76 -3.55 -2.35 1.31
N PHE A 77 -2.66 -2.67 0.37
CA PHE A 77 -2.18 -4.03 0.12
C PHE A 77 -0.98 -4.41 0.98
N ARG A 78 -0.61 -3.59 1.98
CA ARG A 78 0.29 -4.03 3.07
C ARG A 78 -0.42 -5.15 3.84
N SER A 79 -0.26 -6.35 3.33
CA SER A 79 -0.87 -7.55 3.87
C SER A 79 -0.34 -7.78 5.30
N PRO A 80 -1.14 -8.36 6.21
CA PRO A 80 -0.65 -8.89 7.49
C PRO A 80 0.35 -10.03 7.28
N ILE A 81 0.49 -10.54 6.06
CA ILE A 81 1.61 -11.35 5.61
C ILE A 81 2.81 -10.42 5.40
N ASN A 82 3.24 -9.75 6.47
CA ASN A 82 4.50 -9.01 6.45
C ASN A 82 5.58 -10.06 6.70
N PRO A 83 6.31 -10.58 5.69
CA PRO A 83 7.38 -11.54 5.91
C PRO A 83 8.40 -11.01 6.92
N PHE A 84 8.54 -9.67 6.98
CA PHE A 84 9.33 -8.95 7.96
C PHE A 84 8.84 -9.14 9.40
N LYS A 85 7.53 -9.14 9.66
CA LYS A 85 6.99 -9.27 11.02
C LYS A 85 7.19 -10.70 11.54
N ASN A 86 7.01 -11.70 10.69
CA ASN A 86 7.32 -13.09 11.03
C ASN A 86 8.84 -13.29 11.22
N TRP A 87 9.68 -12.60 10.46
CA TRP A 87 11.13 -12.61 10.64
C TRP A 87 11.55 -11.92 11.94
N GLU A 88 10.93 -10.79 12.27
CA GLU A 88 11.16 -10.02 13.49
C GLU A 88 10.76 -10.81 14.74
N GLU A 89 9.57 -11.44 14.75
CA GLU A 89 9.16 -12.35 15.84
C GLU A 89 10.11 -13.53 15.99
N ARG A 90 10.60 -14.13 14.90
CA ARG A 90 11.60 -15.20 14.97
C ARG A 90 12.92 -14.72 15.55
N LYS A 91 13.38 -13.54 15.18
CA LYS A 91 14.65 -12.99 15.67
C LYS A 91 14.59 -12.62 17.15
N ILE A 92 13.50 -11.99 17.58
CA ILE A 92 13.27 -11.70 19.00
C ILE A 92 13.27 -12.99 19.82
N LYS A 93 12.63 -14.05 19.30
CA LYS A 93 12.61 -15.35 19.98
C LYS A 93 13.99 -16.00 20.08
N GLN A 94 14.81 -15.90 19.02
CA GLN A 94 16.21 -16.36 19.07
C GLN A 94 17.04 -15.61 20.13
N PHE A 95 16.93 -14.28 20.20
CA PHE A 95 17.67 -13.51 21.19
C PHE A 95 17.29 -13.86 22.63
N MET A 96 15.99 -14.07 22.90
CA MET A 96 15.56 -14.51 24.24
C MET A 96 16.05 -15.92 24.59
N GLU A 97 16.06 -16.84 23.63
CA GLU A 97 16.59 -18.21 23.84
C GLU A 97 18.12 -18.20 24.03
N GLU A 98 18.86 -17.30 23.37
CA GLU A 98 20.30 -17.11 23.58
C GLU A 98 20.59 -16.55 24.98
N GLU A 99 19.89 -15.49 25.41
CA GLU A 99 20.02 -14.93 26.76
C GLU A 99 19.69 -15.96 27.84
N GLU A 100 18.61 -16.73 27.69
CA GLU A 100 18.22 -17.77 28.66
C GLU A 100 19.26 -18.88 28.77
N ASN A 101 19.85 -19.30 27.64
CA ASN A 101 20.91 -20.31 27.63
C ASN A 101 22.22 -19.78 28.22
N GLU A 102 22.57 -18.52 27.97
CA GLU A 102 23.76 -17.87 28.55
C GLU A 102 23.63 -17.74 30.06
N PHE A 103 22.45 -17.31 30.55
CA PHE A 103 22.14 -17.25 31.98
C PHE A 103 22.20 -18.62 32.65
N ARG A 104 21.65 -19.66 31.99
CA ARG A 104 21.68 -21.04 32.51
C ARG A 104 23.10 -21.59 32.60
N ASN A 105 23.94 -21.41 31.58
CA ASN A 105 25.32 -21.90 31.58
C ASN A 105 26.17 -21.23 32.67
N ASN A 106 26.02 -19.91 32.87
CA ASN A 106 26.72 -19.21 33.93
C ASN A 106 26.27 -19.68 35.33
N SER A 107 24.98 -20.01 35.50
CA SER A 107 24.44 -20.52 36.76
C SER A 107 24.90 -21.95 37.11
N SER A 108 25.23 -22.77 36.11
CA SER A 108 25.74 -24.14 36.30
C SER A 108 27.27 -24.22 36.50
N SER A 109 27.96 -23.08 36.33
CA SER A 109 29.41 -22.96 36.51
C SER A 109 29.81 -22.52 37.93
N PHE A 110 28.84 -22.33 38.83
CA PHE A 110 29.03 -22.04 40.26
C PHE A 110 28.45 -23.18 41.10
#